data_AF-A0A2H6JQX2-F1
#
_entry.id   AF-A0A2H6JQX2-F1
#
_cell.length_a   1.000
_cell.length_b   1.000
_cell.length_c   1.000
_cell.angle_alpha   90.00
_cell.angle_beta   90.00
_cell.angle_gamma   90.00
#
_symmetry.space_group_name_H-M   'P 1'
#
loop_
_entity.id
_entity.type
_entity.pdbx_description
1 polymer ?
#
loop_
_entity_poly.entity_id
_entity_poly.type
_entity_poly.pdbx_seq_one_letter_code
_entity_poly.pdbx_strand_id
1 'polypeptide(L)'
;MGRRQYWTDYWAKVVLCIILGLLVTFALTRLSSALTPQGLLASDPTPSAEAVPLLPKVVLAGYHIGEDQNHMVKAVFYLQNNSDQDVKDVDILCKFYNGKGSFVDRKLWTVSGTIPAGKGLKHTDLSHLLVNTRSRVLSCRITDLKVVRPPFFVLHRAPVGHGATR
;
A
#
# COMPACT_ATOMS: atom_id res chain seq x y z
N MET A 1 38.07 -29.87 -48.12
CA MET A 1 38.09 -28.76 -47.15
C MET A 1 36.69 -28.26 -46.70
N GLY A 2 35.56 -28.90 -47.03
CA GLY A 2 34.22 -28.38 -46.69
C GLY A 2 33.57 -28.85 -45.38
N ARG A 3 34.05 -29.94 -44.76
CA ARG A 3 33.34 -30.60 -43.64
C ARG A 3 33.59 -29.98 -42.26
N ARG A 4 34.74 -29.33 -42.03
CA ARG A 4 35.03 -28.59 -40.78
C ARG A 4 34.31 -27.23 -40.73
N GLN A 5 34.24 -26.53 -41.85
CA GLN A 5 33.57 -25.22 -41.97
C GLN A 5 32.06 -25.32 -41.67
N TYR A 6 31.39 -26.33 -42.24
CA TYR A 6 29.97 -26.57 -42.00
C TYR A 6 29.64 -26.88 -40.53
N TRP A 7 30.57 -27.51 -39.82
CA TRP A 7 30.39 -27.90 -38.43
C TRP A 7 30.53 -26.68 -37.51
N THR A 8 31.51 -25.81 -37.75
CA THR A 8 31.67 -24.55 -37.01
C THR A 8 30.50 -23.60 -37.24
N ASP A 9 29.96 -23.53 -38.46
CA ASP A 9 28.80 -22.69 -38.79
C ASP A 9 27.50 -23.20 -38.14
N TYR A 10 27.34 -24.53 -38.04
CA TYR A 10 26.21 -25.13 -37.34
C TYR A 10 26.22 -24.78 -35.85
N TRP A 11 27.36 -24.97 -35.17
CA TRP A 11 27.50 -24.62 -33.75
C TRP A 11 27.37 -23.12 -33.50
N ALA A 12 27.87 -22.26 -34.39
CA ALA A 12 27.71 -20.81 -34.28
C ALA A 12 26.22 -20.41 -34.30
N LYS A 13 25.41 -21.01 -35.19
CA LYS A 13 23.96 -20.76 -35.24
C LYS A 13 23.24 -21.26 -33.99
N VAL A 14 23.63 -22.43 -33.47
CA VAL A 14 23.07 -22.97 -32.22
C VAL A 14 23.37 -22.05 -31.03
N VAL A 15 24.62 -21.60 -30.89
CA VAL A 15 25.01 -20.67 -29.82
C VAL A 15 24.26 -19.34 -29.94
N LEU A 16 24.12 -18.81 -31.15
CA LEU A 16 23.34 -17.59 -31.40
C LEU A 16 21.86 -17.76 -30.98
N CYS A 17 21.23 -18.90 -31.32
CA CYS A 17 19.86 -19.20 -30.90
C CYS A 17 19.72 -19.29 -29.37
N ILE A 18 20.69 -19.89 -28.69
CA ILE A 18 20.69 -19.97 -27.21
C ILE A 18 20.81 -18.58 -26.60
N ILE A 19 21.74 -17.74 -27.09
CA ILE A 19 21.92 -16.37 -26.61
C ILE A 19 20.64 -15.55 -26.82
N LEU A 20 20.04 -15.63 -28.01
CA LEU A 20 18.77 -14.96 -28.31
C LEU A 20 17.64 -15.44 -27.40
N GLY A 21 17.52 -16.74 -27.17
CA GLY A 21 16.53 -17.30 -26.24
C GLY A 21 16.72 -16.81 -24.80
N LEU A 22 17.96 -16.74 -24.33
CA LEU A 22 18.30 -16.19 -23.01
C LEU A 22 18.01 -14.68 -22.92
N LEU A 23 18.32 -13.91 -23.96
CA LEU A 23 18.02 -12.48 -23.99
C LEU A 23 16.51 -12.21 -24.00
N VAL A 24 15.74 -12.97 -24.77
CA VAL A 24 14.27 -12.84 -24.82
C VAL A 24 13.64 -13.20 -23.47
N THR A 25 14.07 -14.30 -22.84
CA THR A 25 13.56 -14.69 -21.52
C THR A 25 13.94 -13.68 -20.43
N PHE A 26 15.14 -13.13 -20.48
CA PHE A 26 15.57 -12.05 -19.59
C PHE A 26 14.75 -10.76 -19.81
N ALA A 27 14.52 -10.38 -21.07
CA ALA A 27 13.72 -9.21 -21.42
C ALA A 27 12.26 -9.36 -20.94
N LEU A 28 11.63 -10.52 -21.20
CA LEU A 28 10.26 -10.80 -20.77
C LEU A 28 10.11 -10.76 -19.25
N THR A 29 11.01 -11.38 -18.50
CA THR A 29 10.95 -11.37 -17.03
C THR A 29 11.14 -9.97 -16.43
N ARG A 30 11.98 -9.13 -17.05
CA ARG A 30 12.18 -7.74 -16.62
C ARG A 30 11.02 -6.82 -17.03
N LEU A 31 10.48 -6.97 -18.23
CA LEU A 31 9.32 -6.20 -18.71
C LEU A 31 8.06 -6.52 -17.92
N SER A 32 7.79 -7.79 -17.62
CA SER A 32 6.68 -8.16 -16.74
C SER A 32 6.81 -7.54 -15.36
N SER A 33 8.04 -7.39 -14.84
CA SER A 33 8.28 -6.66 -13.58
C SER A 33 8.03 -5.16 -13.74
N ALA A 34 8.39 -4.54 -14.87
CA ALA A 34 8.17 -3.11 -15.13
C ALA A 34 6.70 -2.72 -15.36
N LEU A 35 5.81 -3.69 -15.60
CA LEU A 35 4.36 -3.51 -15.75
C LEU A 35 3.57 -3.91 -14.50
N THR A 36 4.24 -4.41 -13.45
CA THR A 36 3.60 -4.70 -12.16
C THR A 36 3.26 -3.42 -11.40
N PRO A 37 2.50 -3.48 -10.27
CA PRO A 37 2.29 -2.36 -9.35
C PRO A 37 3.56 -1.71 -8.73
N GLN A 38 4.77 -2.12 -9.14
CA GLN A 38 6.04 -1.41 -8.90
C GLN A 38 6.59 -0.66 -10.13
N GLY A 39 5.97 -0.86 -11.28
CA GLY A 39 6.37 -0.38 -12.59
C GLY A 39 6.29 1.14 -12.74
N LEU A 40 6.74 1.62 -13.90
CA LEU A 40 6.90 3.05 -14.27
C LEU A 40 5.69 3.96 -13.96
N LEU A 41 4.50 3.38 -13.77
CA LEU A 41 3.23 4.07 -13.51
C LEU A 41 2.82 4.11 -12.03
N ALA A 42 3.53 3.41 -11.16
CA ALA A 42 3.16 3.19 -9.79
C ALA A 42 3.93 4.13 -8.85
N SER A 43 3.62 5.43 -8.88
CA SER A 43 4.22 6.41 -7.95
C SER A 43 3.93 6.05 -6.50
N ASP A 44 4.91 6.26 -5.62
CA ASP A 44 4.66 6.25 -4.18
C ASP A 44 3.75 7.46 -3.85
N PRO A 45 2.77 7.33 -2.95
CA PRO A 45 1.90 8.44 -2.58
C PRO A 45 2.71 9.56 -1.94
N THR A 46 2.51 10.78 -2.41
CA THR A 46 3.10 11.99 -1.83
C THR A 46 2.22 12.47 -0.68
N PRO A 47 2.76 12.71 0.51
CA PRO A 47 1.99 13.23 1.64
C PRO A 47 1.42 14.61 1.32
N SER A 48 0.21 14.88 1.81
CA SER A 48 -0.38 16.21 1.74
C SER A 48 0.43 17.22 2.56
N ALA A 49 0.39 18.50 2.17
CA ALA A 49 1.13 19.55 2.87
C ALA A 49 0.76 19.66 4.36
N GLU A 50 -0.49 19.34 4.71
CA GLU A 50 -1.00 19.34 6.08
C GLU A 50 -0.49 18.15 6.90
N ALA A 51 -0.25 17.01 6.25
CA ALA A 51 0.25 15.80 6.90
C ALA A 51 1.75 15.84 7.20
N VAL A 52 2.56 16.43 6.32
CA VAL A 52 4.03 16.49 6.42
C VAL A 52 4.54 16.79 7.85
N PRO A 53 4.07 17.84 8.55
CA PRO A 53 4.56 18.15 9.90
C PRO A 53 4.09 17.16 10.99
N LEU A 54 3.02 16.40 10.74
CA LEU A 54 2.39 15.50 11.71
C LEU A 54 2.79 14.04 11.52
N LEU A 55 3.21 13.64 10.32
CA LEU A 55 3.65 12.28 10.02
C LEU A 55 4.73 11.74 10.99
N PRO A 56 5.73 12.54 11.45
CA PRO A 56 6.68 12.05 12.45
C PRO A 56 6.08 11.80 13.83
N LYS A 57 4.91 12.40 14.13
CA LYS A 57 4.23 12.32 15.43
C LYS A 57 3.11 11.26 15.45
N VAL A 58 2.61 10.85 14.29
CA VAL A 58 1.60 9.78 14.18
C VAL A 58 2.30 8.48 13.83
N VAL A 59 2.20 7.50 14.72
CA VAL A 59 2.99 6.26 14.68
C VAL A 59 2.09 5.07 14.38
N LEU A 60 2.52 4.24 13.44
CA LEU A 60 1.98 2.90 13.27
C LEU A 60 2.66 1.96 14.27
N ALA A 61 2.06 1.81 15.45
CA ALA A 61 2.60 1.02 16.56
C ALA A 61 2.62 -0.49 16.26
N GLY A 62 1.75 -0.94 15.36
CA GLY A 62 1.74 -2.33 14.91
C GLY A 62 0.67 -2.57 13.86
N TYR A 63 0.74 -3.74 13.22
CA TYR A 63 -0.27 -4.18 12.27
C TYR A 63 -0.35 -5.70 12.22
N HIS A 64 -1.51 -6.22 11.84
CA HIS A 64 -1.72 -7.62 11.54
C HIS A 64 -2.57 -7.73 10.28
N ILE A 65 -2.04 -8.38 9.25
CA ILE A 65 -2.78 -8.64 8.01
C ILE A 65 -2.80 -10.14 7.83
N GLY A 66 -4.00 -10.70 7.74
CA GLY A 66 -4.21 -12.13 7.59
C GLY A 66 -5.50 -12.42 6.85
N GLU A 67 -5.69 -13.69 6.53
CA GLU A 67 -6.94 -14.21 6.00
C GLU A 67 -7.78 -14.77 7.16
N ASP A 68 -9.08 -14.45 7.18
CA ASP A 68 -10.01 -14.97 8.17
C ASP A 68 -10.62 -16.32 7.74
N GLN A 69 -11.50 -16.88 8.57
CA GLN A 69 -12.14 -18.18 8.32
C GLN A 69 -13.08 -18.17 7.10
N ASN A 70 -13.45 -16.99 6.59
CA ASN A 70 -14.32 -16.81 5.42
C ASN A 70 -13.51 -16.46 4.16
N HIS A 71 -12.19 -16.69 4.17
CA HIS A 71 -11.29 -16.31 3.08
C HIS A 71 -11.26 -14.79 2.80
N MET A 72 -11.62 -13.97 3.78
CA MET A 72 -11.53 -12.52 3.69
C MET A 72 -10.22 -12.02 4.27
N VAL A 73 -9.65 -10.98 3.67
CA VAL A 73 -8.48 -10.34 4.24
C VAL A 73 -8.91 -9.40 5.35
N LYS A 74 -8.38 -9.68 6.53
CA LYS A 74 -8.50 -8.84 7.71
C LYS A 74 -7.21 -8.09 7.94
N ALA A 75 -7.27 -6.76 7.89
CA ALA A 75 -6.16 -5.89 8.27
C ALA A 75 -6.50 -5.16 9.57
N VAL A 76 -5.63 -5.30 10.55
CA VAL A 76 -5.72 -4.62 11.85
C VAL A 76 -4.53 -3.69 11.95
N PHE A 77 -4.79 -2.41 12.21
CA PHE A 77 -3.77 -1.38 12.37
C PHE A 77 -3.87 -0.78 13.77
N TYR A 78 -2.73 -0.62 14.43
CA TYR A 78 -2.62 0.03 15.73
C TYR A 78 -1.92 1.37 15.52
N LEU A 79 -2.68 2.45 15.62
CA LEU A 79 -2.21 3.81 15.38
C LEU A 79 -2.10 4.56 16.70
N GLN A 80 -1.07 5.39 16.82
CA GLN A 80 -0.86 6.26 17.97
C GLN A 80 -0.59 7.67 17.50
N ASN A 81 -1.41 8.63 17.93
CA ASN A 81 -1.23 10.03 17.62
C ASN A 81 -0.53 10.71 18.79
N ASN A 82 0.78 10.94 18.67
CA ASN A 82 1.56 11.69 19.66
C ASN A 82 1.65 13.19 19.33
N SER A 83 0.82 13.67 18.39
CA SER A 83 0.74 15.10 18.08
C SER A 83 -0.21 15.83 19.02
N ASP A 84 -0.16 17.15 18.89
CA ASP A 84 -1.01 18.14 19.54
C ASP A 84 -2.34 18.36 18.82
N GLN A 85 -2.60 17.64 17.72
CA GLN A 85 -3.77 17.82 16.87
C GLN A 85 -4.49 16.49 16.65
N ASP A 86 -5.82 16.54 16.62
CA ASP A 86 -6.62 15.40 16.20
C ASP A 86 -6.40 15.15 14.70
N VAL A 87 -6.21 13.88 14.33
CA VAL A 87 -6.04 13.46 12.93
C VAL A 87 -7.13 12.50 12.51
N LYS A 88 -7.41 12.40 11.22
CA LYS A 88 -8.37 11.46 10.65
C LYS A 88 -7.95 10.99 9.27
N ASP A 89 -8.64 9.97 8.76
CA ASP A 89 -8.45 9.42 7.40
C ASP A 89 -6.96 9.11 7.15
N VAL A 90 -6.38 8.25 7.99
CA VAL A 90 -4.94 7.94 7.93
C VAL A 90 -4.68 6.92 6.83
N ASP A 91 -3.84 7.28 5.87
CA ASP A 91 -3.48 6.41 4.74
C ASP A 91 -2.25 5.57 5.08
N ILE A 92 -2.38 4.25 4.90
CA ILE A 92 -1.34 3.26 5.19
C ILE A 92 -1.03 2.46 3.94
N LEU A 93 0.20 2.58 3.45
CA LEU A 93 0.72 1.78 2.34
C LEU A 93 1.43 0.55 2.87
N CYS A 94 0.92 -0.63 2.52
CA CYS A 94 1.56 -1.92 2.78
C CYS A 94 2.18 -2.47 1.49
N LYS A 95 3.47 -2.84 1.55
CA LYS A 95 4.20 -3.55 0.50
C LYS A 95 4.35 -5.01 0.92
N PHE A 96 4.05 -5.93 0.00
CA PHE A 96 4.07 -7.38 0.20
C PHE A 96 5.26 -7.99 -0.52
N TYR A 97 5.94 -8.92 0.14
CA TYR A 97 7.14 -9.58 -0.35
C TYR A 97 7.01 -11.10 -0.21
N ASN A 98 7.59 -11.84 -1.14
CA ASN A 98 7.66 -13.30 -1.08
C ASN A 98 8.74 -13.76 -0.06
N GLY A 99 8.82 -15.07 0.18
CA GLY A 99 9.83 -15.65 1.10
C GLY A 99 11.29 -15.46 0.69
N LYS A 100 11.57 -14.98 -0.53
CA LYS A 100 12.91 -14.64 -1.03
C LYS A 100 13.18 -13.13 -0.95
N GLY A 101 12.28 -12.36 -0.34
CA GLY A 101 12.38 -10.90 -0.22
C GLY A 101 12.05 -10.13 -1.50
N SER A 102 11.57 -10.79 -2.57
CA SER A 102 11.15 -10.09 -3.78
C SER A 102 9.76 -9.48 -3.58
N PHE A 103 9.56 -8.26 -4.07
CA PHE A 103 8.26 -7.61 -4.06
C PHE A 103 7.23 -8.42 -4.86
N VAL A 104 6.01 -8.45 -4.35
CA VAL A 104 4.87 -9.16 -4.95
C VAL A 104 3.76 -8.19 -5.28
N ASP A 105 3.40 -7.33 -4.33
CA ASP A 105 2.25 -6.43 -4.47
C ASP A 105 2.30 -5.26 -3.48
N ARG A 106 1.46 -4.24 -3.66
CA ARG A 106 1.25 -3.16 -2.70
C ARG A 106 -0.23 -2.81 -2.57
N LYS A 107 -0.66 -2.41 -1.38
CA LYS A 107 -2.02 -1.95 -1.12
C LYS A 107 -2.02 -0.71 -0.23
N LEU A 108 -2.81 0.29 -0.63
CA LEU A 108 -3.13 1.46 0.17
C LEU A 108 -4.44 1.21 0.91
N TRP A 109 -4.44 1.41 2.22
CA TRP A 109 -5.60 1.38 3.10
C TRP A 109 -5.85 2.78 3.65
N THR A 110 -7.11 3.19 3.77
CA THR A 110 -7.48 4.43 4.43
C THR A 110 -8.23 4.09 5.72
N VAL A 111 -7.61 4.37 6.86
CA VAL A 111 -8.21 4.19 8.17
C VAL A 111 -9.16 5.35 8.45
N SER A 112 -10.45 5.12 8.20
CA SER A 112 -11.49 6.09 8.50
C SER A 112 -11.73 6.20 10.01
N GLY A 113 -11.91 7.42 10.49
CA GLY A 113 -12.12 7.74 11.90
C GLY A 113 -11.13 8.76 12.43
N THR A 114 -11.46 9.38 13.56
CA THR A 114 -10.61 10.37 14.22
C THR A 114 -9.76 9.70 15.29
N ILE A 115 -8.46 10.03 15.30
CA ILE A 115 -7.48 9.64 16.31
C ILE A 115 -7.16 10.90 17.12
N PRO A 116 -7.68 11.02 18.36
CA PRO A 116 -7.46 12.21 19.16
C PRO A 116 -5.98 12.43 19.48
N ALA A 117 -5.60 13.69 19.68
CA ALA A 117 -4.27 14.10 20.14
C ALA A 117 -3.88 13.35 21.41
N GLY A 118 -2.63 12.86 21.45
CA GLY A 118 -2.07 12.08 22.57
C GLY A 118 -2.70 10.69 22.79
N LYS A 119 -3.59 10.21 21.91
CA LYS A 119 -4.28 8.92 22.07
C LYS A 119 -3.92 7.90 20.99
N GLY A 120 -4.10 6.64 21.34
CA GLY A 120 -4.02 5.51 20.40
C GLY A 120 -5.40 5.01 19.97
N LEU A 121 -5.49 4.50 18.76
CA LEU A 121 -6.68 3.85 18.21
C LEU A 121 -6.29 2.51 17.59
N LYS A 122 -7.03 1.46 17.95
CA LYS A 122 -7.03 0.20 17.21
C LYS A 122 -8.09 0.27 16.12
N HIS A 123 -7.67 0.16 14.87
CA HIS A 123 -8.57 0.07 13.72
C HIS A 123 -8.54 -1.34 13.13
N THR A 124 -9.71 -1.83 12.73
CA THR A 124 -9.85 -3.12 12.06
C THR A 124 -10.67 -2.90 10.81
N ASP A 125 -10.08 -3.25 9.67
CA ASP A 125 -10.73 -3.22 8.38
C ASP A 125 -10.82 -4.66 7.84
N LEU A 126 -11.98 -4.97 7.28
CA LEU A 126 -12.33 -6.26 6.71
C LEU A 126 -12.63 -6.02 5.23
N SER A 127 -11.80 -6.59 4.36
CA SER A 127 -11.94 -6.41 2.92
C SER A 127 -11.98 -7.74 2.20
N HIS A 128 -12.90 -7.88 1.24
CA HIS A 128 -12.92 -9.01 0.30
C HIS A 128 -11.75 -8.99 -0.70
N LEU A 129 -10.83 -8.03 -0.58
CA LEU A 129 -9.65 -7.95 -1.44
C LEU A 129 -8.68 -9.08 -1.14
N LEU A 130 -8.38 -9.86 -2.18
CA LEU A 130 -7.32 -10.88 -2.17
C LEU A 130 -5.97 -10.20 -1.87
N VAL A 131 -5.42 -10.45 -0.68
CA VAL A 131 -4.00 -10.27 -0.44
C VAL A 131 -3.32 -11.48 -1.05
N ASN A 132 -2.37 -11.24 -1.94
CA ASN A 132 -1.67 -12.31 -2.62
C ASN A 132 -1.06 -13.29 -1.59
N THR A 133 -1.58 -14.51 -1.56
CA THR A 133 -1.23 -15.58 -0.59
C THR A 133 0.22 -16.05 -0.71
N ARG A 134 0.94 -15.61 -1.75
CA ARG A 134 2.39 -15.85 -1.90
C ARG A 134 3.24 -14.90 -1.06
N SER A 135 2.64 -13.87 -0.46
CA SER A 135 3.34 -12.98 0.46
C SER A 135 3.68 -13.70 1.76
N ARG A 136 4.92 -13.53 2.22
CA ARG A 136 5.40 -14.07 3.51
C ARG A 136 5.92 -12.99 4.43
N VAL A 137 6.31 -11.85 3.86
CA VAL A 137 6.80 -10.68 4.58
C VAL A 137 6.00 -9.48 4.11
N LEU A 138 5.66 -8.60 5.03
CA LEU A 138 4.94 -7.37 4.73
C LEU A 138 5.57 -6.19 5.46
N SER A 139 5.51 -5.01 4.85
CA SER A 139 6.03 -3.76 5.39
C SER A 139 5.00 -2.66 5.17
N CYS A 140 4.42 -2.15 6.26
CA CYS A 140 3.43 -1.08 6.23
C CYS A 140 4.00 0.24 6.76
N ARG A 141 3.61 1.35 6.15
CA ARG A 141 3.94 2.71 6.62
C ARG A 141 2.76 3.66 6.41
N ILE A 142 2.67 4.67 7.26
CA ILE A 142 1.74 5.79 7.04
C ILE A 142 2.29 6.65 5.90
N THR A 143 1.41 7.06 4.98
CA THR A 143 1.78 7.87 3.82
C THR A 143 1.08 9.22 3.78
N ASP A 144 -0.11 9.34 4.37
CA ASP A 144 -0.83 10.60 4.46
C ASP A 144 -1.81 10.57 5.65
N LEU A 145 -2.33 11.74 6.02
CA LEU A 145 -3.39 11.91 7.01
C LEU A 145 -4.07 13.27 6.84
N LYS A 146 -5.24 13.45 7.46
CA LYS A 146 -5.92 14.75 7.50
C LYS A 146 -5.98 15.29 8.92
N VAL A 147 -5.82 16.60 9.05
CA VAL A 147 -6.02 17.31 10.32
C VAL A 147 -7.51 17.52 10.57
N VAL A 148 -7.97 17.23 11.79
CA VAL A 148 -9.32 17.62 12.20
C VAL A 148 -9.29 19.09 12.58
N ARG A 149 -9.84 19.93 11.70
CA ARG A 149 -10.08 21.33 12.03
C ARG A 149 -11.36 21.47 12.84
N PRO A 150 -11.39 22.33 13.87
CA PRO A 150 -12.65 22.66 14.53
C PRO A 150 -13.61 23.25 13.48
N PRO A 151 -14.91 22.97 13.57
CA PRO A 151 -15.89 23.54 12.66
C PRO A 151 -15.84 25.06 12.77
N PHE A 152 -15.78 25.71 11.61
CA PHE A 152 -15.72 27.16 11.45
C PHE A 152 -17.05 27.84 11.85
N PHE A 153 -18.12 27.07 12.00
CA PHE A 153 -19.40 27.54 12.54
C PHE A 153 -19.95 26.53 13.55
N VAL A 154 -20.43 27.04 14.68
CA VAL A 154 -21.30 26.30 15.59
C VAL A 154 -22.73 26.70 15.21
N LEU A 155 -23.49 25.78 14.62
CA LEU A 155 -24.93 25.96 14.40
C LEU A 155 -25.60 26.12 15.76
N HIS A 156 -25.84 27.37 16.17
CA HIS A 156 -26.67 27.67 17.33
C HIS A 156 -28.09 27.26 16.96
N ARG A 157 -28.55 26.15 17.53
CA ARG A 157 -29.96 25.76 17.46
C ARG A 157 -30.74 26.81 18.24
N ALA A 158 -31.55 27.60 17.54
CA ALA A 158 -32.45 28.55 18.20
C ALA A 158 -33.36 27.80 19.19
N PRO A 159 -33.59 28.32 20.40
CA PRO A 159 -34.49 27.70 21.36
C PRO A 159 -35.91 27.63 20.79
N VAL A 160 -36.56 26.50 21.04
CA VAL A 160 -37.94 26.19 20.62
C VAL A 160 -38.90 27.25 21.17
N GLY A 161 -39.49 28.05 20.28
CA GLY A 161 -40.55 28.99 20.63
C GLY A 161 -41.86 28.24 20.90
N HIS A 162 -42.38 28.36 22.12
CA HIS A 162 -43.60 27.73 22.59
C HIS A 162 -44.84 28.13 21.80
N GLY A 163 -45.46 27.16 21.13
CA GLY A 163 -46.89 27.21 20.80
C GLY A 163 -47.69 26.83 22.05
N ALA A 164 -48.02 27.80 22.90
CA ALA A 164 -49.01 27.63 23.94
C ALA A 164 -50.41 27.72 23.32
N THR A 165 -50.99 26.57 23.00
CA THR A 165 -52.43 26.43 22.71
C THR A 165 -53.17 26.08 23.99
N ARG A 166 -53.77 27.08 24.64
CA ARG A 166 -55.19 27.12 25.05
C ARG A 166 -55.48 28.33 25.91
#